data_AF-A0A2V6CY54-F1
#
_entry.id   AF-A0A2V6CY54-F1
#
_cell.length_a   1.000
_cell.length_b   1.000
_cell.length_c   1.000
_cell.angle_alpha   90.00
_cell.angle_beta   90.00
_cell.angle_gamma   90.00
#
_symmetry.space_group_name_H-M   'P 1'
#
loop_
_entity.id
_entity.type
_entity.pdbx_description
1 polymer ?
#
loop_
_entity_poly.entity_id
_entity_poly.type
_entity_poly.pdbx_seq_one_letter_code
_entity_poly.pdbx_strand_id
1 'polypeptide(L)'
;MQLHVQYLRSLEDSERIRAACLSYLQRRLFRFYPEHKRLVDELQQLAGSLGSRLEVSQLRWKYSLIQKLLGWKLTMRVRQHYNRSKSFLVRSIDKALFCLEGTR
;
A
#
# COMPACT_ATOMS: atom_id res chain seq x y z
N MET A 1 11.85 10.30 -1.71
CA MET A 1 10.84 10.62 -0.67
C MET A 1 11.34 11.75 0.20
N GLN A 2 12.54 11.60 0.76
CA GLN A 2 13.20 12.60 1.62
C GLN A 2 13.17 13.99 1.00
N LEU A 3 13.60 14.15 -0.25
CA LEU A 3 13.58 15.45 -0.94
C LEU A 3 12.19 16.10 -0.97
N HIS A 4 11.12 15.32 -1.19
CA HIS A 4 9.76 15.86 -1.25
C HIS A 4 9.26 16.30 0.14
N VAL A 5 9.58 15.51 1.18
CA VAL A 5 9.22 15.86 2.55
C VAL A 5 10.03 17.05 3.05
N GLN A 6 11.33 17.10 2.74
CA GLN A 6 12.20 18.23 3.07
C GLN A 6 11.78 19.51 2.34
N TYR A 7 11.42 19.41 1.06
CA TYR A 7 10.89 20.53 0.31
C TYR A 7 9.60 21.08 0.91
N LEU A 8 8.63 20.20 1.22
CA LEU A 8 7.39 20.62 1.88
C LEU A 8 7.64 21.27 3.25
N ARG A 9 8.58 20.75 4.05
CA ARG A 9 8.98 21.36 5.33
C ARG A 9 9.69 22.70 5.16
N SER A 10 10.42 22.90 4.07
CA SER A 10 11.06 24.20 3.78
C SER A 10 10.05 25.28 3.39
N LEU A 11 8.89 24.90 2.85
CA LEU A 11 7.80 25.81 2.52
C LEU A 11 6.98 26.17 3.75
N GLU A 12 6.64 25.18 4.59
CA GLU A 12 5.86 25.39 5.80
C GLU A 12 6.05 24.22 6.78
N ASP A 13 6.43 24.52 8.04
CA ASP A 13 6.61 23.51 9.11
C ASP A 13 5.48 23.60 10.15
N SER A 14 4.24 23.46 9.69
CA SER A 14 3.05 23.36 10.55
C SER A 14 2.68 21.89 10.84
N GLU A 15 2.00 21.66 11.98
CA GLU A 15 1.48 20.33 12.36
C GLU A 15 0.65 19.68 11.23
N ARG A 16 -0.09 20.50 10.48
CA ARG A 16 -0.89 20.06 9.33
C ARG A 16 -0.03 19.46 8.21
N ILE A 17 1.10 20.09 7.88
CA ILE A 17 2.02 19.60 6.85
C ILE A 17 2.73 18.34 7.32
N ARG A 18 3.12 18.27 8.60
CA ARG A 18 3.69 17.05 9.20
C ARG A 18 2.71 15.87 9.11
N ALA A 19 1.44 16.08 9.48
CA ALA A 19 0.39 15.07 9.37
C ALA A 19 0.13 14.63 7.92
N ALA A 20 0.13 15.57 6.96
CA ALA A 20 -0.01 15.28 5.54
C ALA A 20 1.18 14.46 4.99
N CYS A 21 2.40 14.82 5.38
CA CYS A 21 3.61 14.08 5.04
C CYS A 21 3.57 12.66 5.61
N LEU A 22 3.16 12.50 6.87
CA LEU A 22 3.00 11.17 7.49
C LEU A 22 1.95 10.31 6.78
N SER A 23 0.80 10.88 6.45
CA SER A 23 -0.26 10.18 5.69
C SER A 23 0.23 9.73 4.31
N TYR A 24 1.03 10.59 3.65
CA TYR A 24 1.66 10.26 2.38
C TYR A 24 2.70 9.13 2.52
N LEU A 25 3.55 9.18 3.55
CA LEU A 25 4.54 8.15 3.85
C LEU A 25 3.88 6.81 4.18
N GLN A 26 2.81 6.78 4.98
CA GLN A 26 2.03 5.57 5.27
C GLN A 26 1.43 4.96 4.01
N ARG A 27 0.82 5.78 3.15
CA ARG A 27 0.22 5.33 1.88
C ARG A 27 1.29 4.81 0.91
N ARG A 28 2.47 5.41 0.89
CA ARG A 28 3.61 4.90 0.12
C ARG A 28 4.22 3.63 0.74
N LEU A 29 4.34 3.52 2.05
CA LEU A 29 4.83 2.31 2.74
C LEU A 29 3.94 1.09 2.42
N PHE A 30 2.62 1.28 2.39
CA PHE A 30 1.68 0.27 1.90
C PHE A 30 2.00 -0.20 0.46
N ARG A 31 2.54 0.69 -0.37
CA ARG A 31 2.90 0.43 -1.78
C ARG A 31 4.32 -0.13 -1.95
N PHE A 32 5.26 0.21 -1.07
CA PHE A 32 6.70 -0.13 -1.18
C PHE A 32 7.14 -1.42 -0.47
N TYR A 33 6.19 -2.18 0.08
CA TYR A 33 6.39 -3.48 0.72
C TYR A 33 7.29 -3.49 1.98
N PRO A 34 6.92 -4.29 3.00
CA PRO A 34 7.81 -4.60 4.13
C PRO A 34 9.00 -5.51 3.77
N GLU A 35 9.14 -5.97 2.52
CA GLU A 35 10.27 -6.81 2.06
C GLU A 35 11.56 -6.01 1.92
N HIS A 36 11.46 -4.73 1.55
CA HIS A 36 12.60 -3.83 1.55
C HIS A 36 12.77 -3.24 2.95
N LYS A 37 13.27 -4.04 3.89
CA LYS A 37 13.56 -3.61 5.28
C LYS A 37 14.30 -2.27 5.31
N ARG A 38 15.32 -2.10 4.44
CA ARG A 38 16.04 -0.84 4.31
C ARG A 38 15.13 0.36 3.98
N LEU A 39 14.18 0.21 3.05
CA LEU A 39 13.23 1.28 2.73
C LEU A 39 12.25 1.54 3.88
N VAL A 40 11.84 0.49 4.60
CA VAL A 40 11.01 0.64 5.80
C VAL A 40 11.76 1.40 6.90
N ASP A 41 13.03 1.06 7.13
CA ASP A 41 13.89 1.71 8.12
C ASP A 41 14.13 3.18 7.75
N GLU A 42 14.45 3.47 6.48
CA GLU A 42 14.59 4.84 5.97
C GLU A 42 13.28 5.64 6.15
N LEU A 43 12.12 5.04 5.88
CA LEU A 43 10.82 5.66 6.08
C LEU A 43 10.55 5.91 7.57
N GLN A 44 10.85 4.94 8.44
CA GLN A 44 10.69 5.03 9.89
C GLN A 44 11.52 6.18 10.48
N GLN A 45 12.78 6.32 10.03
CA GLN A 45 13.65 7.43 10.42
C GLN A 45 13.07 8.78 9.95
N LEU A 46 12.54 8.83 8.73
CA LEU A 46 11.89 10.01 8.17
C LEU A 46 10.65 10.42 8.97
N ALA A 47 9.82 9.46 9.37
CA ALA A 47 8.67 9.73 10.24
C ALA A 47 9.11 10.19 11.63
N GLY A 48 10.17 9.61 12.19
CA GLY A 48 10.77 10.07 13.44
C GLY A 48 11.18 11.55 13.37
N SER A 49 11.74 11.98 12.24
CA SER A 49 12.08 13.40 12.01
C SER A 49 10.87 14.34 11.90
N LEU A 50 9.67 13.78 11.67
CA LEU A 50 8.38 14.49 11.62
C LEU A 50 7.64 14.45 12.96
N GLY A 51 8.24 13.87 14.00
CA GLY A 51 7.66 13.81 15.35
C GLY A 51 6.66 12.67 15.57
N SER A 52 6.59 11.69 14.67
CA SER A 52 5.65 10.55 14.80
C SER A 52 6.27 9.24 14.35
N ARG A 53 5.70 8.12 14.80
CA ARG A 53 6.12 6.79 14.30
C ARG A 53 5.21 6.37 13.15
N LEU A 54 5.82 5.83 12.09
CA LEU A 54 5.06 5.09 11.08
C LEU A 54 4.53 3.81 11.73
N GLU A 55 3.21 3.69 11.76
CA GLU A 55 2.60 2.38 11.99
C GLU A 55 2.85 1.53 10.75
N VAL A 56 3.77 0.58 10.88
CA VAL A 56 3.91 -0.48 9.89
C VAL A 56 2.63 -1.29 9.96
N SER A 57 1.70 -0.99 9.06
CA SER A 57 0.38 -1.60 9.03
C SER A 57 0.55 -3.12 9.00
N GLN A 58 0.26 -3.77 10.13
CA GLN A 58 0.34 -5.21 10.25
C GLN A 58 -0.61 -5.84 9.23
N LEU A 59 -0.21 -6.95 8.61
CA LEU A 59 -1.06 -7.59 7.62
C LEU A 59 -2.44 -7.85 8.21
N ARG A 60 -3.49 -7.40 7.53
CA ARG A 60 -4.87 -7.81 7.85
C ARG A 60 -4.90 -9.33 7.93
N TRP A 61 -5.57 -9.88 8.93
CA TRP A 61 -5.65 -11.30 9.24
C TRP A 61 -5.88 -12.21 8.02
N LYS A 62 -6.66 -11.75 7.04
CA LYS A 62 -6.92 -12.44 5.76
C LYS A 62 -5.66 -12.74 4.93
N TYR A 63 -4.62 -11.90 5.03
CA TYR A 63 -3.33 -12.13 4.38
C TYR A 63 -2.36 -12.88 5.30
N SER A 64 -2.56 -12.84 6.61
CA SER A 64 -1.78 -13.63 7.57
C SER A 64 -2.05 -15.13 7.42
N LEU A 65 -3.27 -15.52 7.04
CA LEU A 65 -3.61 -16.91 6.68
C LEU A 65 -2.88 -17.35 5.39
N ILE A 66 -2.87 -16.50 4.37
CA ILE A 66 -2.17 -16.74 3.10
C ILE A 66 -0.65 -16.83 3.35
N GLN A 67 -0.12 -16.00 4.26
CA GLN A 67 1.28 -16.06 4.69
C GLN A 67 1.63 -17.39 5.35
N LYS A 68 0.77 -17.91 6.23
CA LYS A 68 1.00 -19.19 6.90
C LYS A 68 0.99 -20.38 5.93
N LEU A 69 0.16 -20.33 4.88
CA LEU A 69 0.00 -21.44 3.93
C LEU A 69 0.98 -21.39 2.75
N LEU A 70 1.26 -20.21 2.20
CA LEU A 70 2.01 -20.03 0.95
C LEU A 70 3.34 -19.28 1.15
N GLY A 71 3.65 -18.90 2.38
CA GLY A 71 4.82 -18.08 2.69
C GLY A 71 4.67 -16.62 2.26
N TRP A 72 5.65 -15.81 2.68
CA TRP A 72 5.62 -14.35 2.50
C TRP A 72 5.62 -13.91 1.04
N LYS A 73 6.50 -14.51 0.22
CA LYS A 73 6.68 -14.13 -1.20
C LYS A 73 5.41 -14.31 -2.05
N LEU A 74 4.65 -15.39 -1.83
CA LEU A 74 3.42 -15.65 -2.59
C LEU A 74 2.26 -14.79 -2.09
N THR A 75 2.17 -14.55 -0.78
CA THR A 75 1.20 -13.60 -0.20
C THR A 75 1.33 -12.21 -0.82
N MET A 76 2.55 -11.77 -1.06
CA MET A 76 2.82 -10.47 -1.68
C MET A 76 2.46 -10.42 -3.16
N ARG A 77 2.72 -11.49 -3.91
CA ARG A 77 2.30 -11.64 -5.32
C ARG A 77 0.78 -11.57 -5.44
N VAL A 78 0.07 -12.31 -4.59
CA VAL A 78 -1.40 -12.31 -4.53
C VAL A 78 -1.92 -10.94 -4.11
N ARG A 79 -1.33 -10.28 -3.10
CA ARG A 79 -1.76 -8.95 -2.64
C ARG A 79 -1.57 -7.87 -3.70
N GLN A 80 -0.52 -7.94 -4.51
CA GLN A 80 -0.27 -7.00 -5.62
C GLN A 80 -1.26 -7.19 -6.76
N HIS A 81 -1.47 -8.44 -7.14
CA HIS A 81 -2.33 -8.79 -8.26
C HIS A 81 -3.80 -8.77 -7.88
N TYR A 82 -4.15 -8.80 -6.59
CA TYR A 82 -5.54 -8.85 -6.12
C TYR A 82 -6.44 -7.81 -6.79
N ASN A 83 -6.02 -6.54 -6.85
CA ASN A 83 -6.83 -5.50 -7.49
C ASN A 83 -6.95 -5.70 -9.01
N ARG A 84 -5.89 -6.15 -9.68
CA ARG A 84 -5.90 -6.43 -11.12
C ARG A 84 -6.76 -7.65 -11.43
N SER A 85 -6.55 -8.76 -10.72
CA SER A 85 -7.31 -10.00 -10.85
C SER A 85 -8.78 -9.79 -10.52
N LYS A 86 -9.10 -9.03 -9.46
CA LYS A 86 -10.48 -8.65 -9.14
C LYS A 86 -11.12 -7.86 -10.28
N SER A 87 -10.42 -6.85 -10.80
CA SER A 87 -10.93 -6.03 -11.91
C SER A 87 -11.10 -6.85 -13.20
N PHE A 88 -10.20 -7.79 -13.45
CA PHE A 88 -10.29 -8.71 -14.59
C PHE A 88 -11.47 -9.67 -14.44
N LEU A 89 -11.67 -10.24 -13.24
CA LEU A 89 -12.81 -11.11 -12.90
C LEU A 89 -14.14 -10.39 -13.09
N VAL A 90 -14.26 -9.17 -12.55
CA VAL A 90 -15.48 -8.36 -12.73
C VAL A 90 -15.74 -8.11 -14.21
N ARG A 91 -14.71 -7.70 -14.98
CA ARG A 91 -14.85 -7.51 -16.43
C ARG A 91 -15.19 -8.78 -17.20
N SER A 92 -14.65 -9.93 -16.81
CA SER A 92 -14.98 -11.20 -17.47
C SER A 92 -16.40 -11.64 -17.16
N ILE A 93 -16.87 -11.41 -15.93
CA ILE A 93 -18.24 -11.71 -15.52
C ILE A 93 -19.22 -10.78 -16.23
N ASP A 94 -18.94 -9.48 -16.29
CA ASP A 94 -19.75 -8.52 -17.05
C ASP A 94 -19.87 -8.91 -18.52
N LYS A 95 -18.75 -9.30 -19.16
CA LYS A 95 -18.78 -9.78 -20.54
C LYS A 95 -19.58 -11.06 -20.70
N ALA A 96 -19.46 -12.00 -19.78
CA ALA A 96 -20.21 -13.25 -19.82
C ALA A 96 -21.72 -13.01 -19.65
N LEU A 97 -22.12 -12.14 -18.72
CA LEU A 97 -23.51 -11.73 -18.52
C LEU A 97 -24.06 -11.03 -19.76
N PHE A 98 -23.31 -10.11 -20.36
CA PHE A 98 -23.70 -9.44 -21.60
C PHE A 98 -23.90 -10.42 -22.76
N CYS A 99 -23.00 -11.40 -22.93
CA CYS A 99 -23.18 -12.44 -23.93
C CYS A 99 -24.43 -13.29 -23.68
N LEU A 100 -24.71 -13.65 -22.42
CA LEU A 100 -25.89 -14.46 -22.06
C LEU A 100 -27.21 -13.71 -22.25
N GLU A 101 -27.26 -12.39 -21.98
CA GLU A 101 -28.45 -11.56 -22.25
C GLU A 101 -28.69 -11.35 -23.75
N GLY A 102 -27.63 -11.23 -24.56
CA GLY A 102 -27.74 -11.08 -26.01
C GLY A 102 -28.11 -12.35 -26.78
N THR A 103 -28.16 -13.51 -26.09
CA THR A 103 -28.52 -14.81 -26.71
C THR A 103 -30.01 -15.18 -26.47
N ARG A 104 -30.88 -14.19 -26.24
CA ARG A 104 -32.31 -14.39 -26.01
C ARG A 104 -33.17 -13.66 -27.04
#